data_AF-A0A969WQQ5-F1
#
_entry.id   AF-A0A969WQQ5-F1
#
_cell.length_a   1.000
_cell.length_b   1.000
_cell.length_c   1.000
_cell.angle_alpha   90.00
_cell.angle_beta   90.00
_cell.angle_gamma   90.00
#
_symmetry.space_group_name_H-M   'P 1'
#
loop_
_entity.id
_entity.type
_entity.pdbx_description
1 polymer ?
#
loop_
_entity_poly.entity_id
_entity_poly.type
_entity_poly.pdbx_seq_one_letter_code
_entity_poly.pdbx_strand_id
1 'polypeptide(L)'
;MRFLFAFVFTFMLSFSAFTQSAGSFEYQTLDTTIIKNGIEKLNIYYRESCGRCTNMMDAFDNAGIEYEKLDYDIEENKRTAEKLIYNTLPNKAMGYSTRFPLVEINETFYFCIANHHEFTLQLLEFYSFE
;
A
#
# COMPACT_ATOMS: atom_id res chain seq x y z
N MET A 1 5.63 -55.45 -2.67
CA MET A 1 6.31 -54.31 -2.01
C MET A 1 6.76 -53.18 -2.95
N ARG A 2 6.53 -53.24 -4.28
CA ARG A 2 6.86 -52.14 -5.22
C ARG A 2 5.75 -51.09 -5.37
N PHE A 3 4.51 -51.42 -5.03
CA PHE A 3 3.35 -50.53 -5.20
C PHE A 3 3.09 -49.58 -4.02
N LEU A 4 3.70 -49.80 -2.85
CA LEU A 4 3.49 -48.96 -1.66
C LEU A 4 4.32 -47.66 -1.68
N PHE A 5 5.47 -47.66 -2.36
CA PHE A 5 6.36 -46.50 -2.46
C PHE A 5 5.84 -45.40 -3.40
N ALA A 6 5.07 -45.78 -4.43
CA ALA A 6 4.51 -44.82 -5.37
C ALA A 6 3.47 -43.90 -4.72
N PHE A 7 2.69 -44.40 -3.76
CA PHE A 7 1.62 -43.63 -3.12
C PHE A 7 2.16 -42.54 -2.16
N VAL A 8 3.27 -42.80 -1.48
CA VAL A 8 3.91 -41.84 -0.56
C VAL A 8 4.60 -40.72 -1.33
N PHE A 9 5.17 -41.02 -2.50
CA PHE A 9 5.86 -40.02 -3.33
C PHE A 9 4.88 -39.03 -3.99
N THR A 10 3.71 -39.48 -4.43
CA THR A 10 2.68 -38.59 -4.98
C THR A 10 2.04 -37.70 -3.93
N PHE A 11 1.98 -38.14 -2.66
CA PHE A 11 1.47 -37.31 -1.56
C PHE A 11 2.46 -36.21 -1.15
N MET A 12 3.77 -36.46 -1.26
CA MET A 12 4.83 -35.47 -0.98
C MET A 12 4.93 -34.38 -2.05
N LEU A 13 4.63 -34.67 -3.32
CA LEU A 13 4.62 -33.66 -4.40
C LEU A 13 3.40 -32.71 -4.33
N SER A 14 2.31 -33.12 -3.69
CA SER A 14 1.12 -32.28 -3.51
C SER A 14 1.29 -31.21 -2.41
N PHE A 15 2.25 -31.39 -1.50
CA PHE A 15 2.52 -30.41 -0.43
C PHE A 15 3.34 -29.21 -0.90
N SER A 16 4.04 -29.31 -2.03
CA SER A 16 4.85 -28.21 -2.58
C SER A 16 4.03 -27.20 -3.40
N ALA A 17 2.76 -27.49 -3.69
CA ALA A 17 1.87 -26.59 -4.41
C ALA A 17 1.20 -25.56 -3.50
N PHE A 18 1.34 -25.69 -2.18
CA PHE A 18 0.81 -24.72 -1.24
C PHE A 18 1.81 -23.56 -1.05
N THR A 19 1.44 -22.44 -1.68
CA THR A 19 1.67 -21.06 -1.19
C THR A 19 3.06 -20.48 -1.35
N GLN A 20 3.48 -20.26 -2.59
CA GLN A 20 4.09 -18.96 -2.94
C GLN A 20 3.02 -18.09 -3.58
N SER A 21 2.04 -17.65 -2.78
CA SER A 21 1.46 -16.33 -3.03
C SER A 21 2.58 -15.36 -2.66
N ALA A 22 3.38 -14.97 -3.65
CA ALA A 22 4.23 -13.80 -3.53
C ALA A 22 3.26 -12.64 -3.25
N GLY A 23 3.08 -12.30 -1.98
CA GLY A 23 2.07 -11.37 -1.52
C GLY A 23 2.22 -10.06 -2.28
N SER A 24 1.36 -9.82 -3.26
CA SER A 24 1.02 -8.47 -3.67
C SER A 24 0.39 -7.85 -2.43
N PHE A 25 1.17 -7.08 -1.68
CA PHE A 25 0.63 -6.40 -0.51
C PHE A 25 -0.48 -5.48 -1.03
N GLU A 26 -1.71 -5.72 -0.56
CA GLU A 26 -2.95 -5.03 -0.98
C GLU A 26 -2.87 -3.49 -0.85
N TYR A 27 -1.82 -2.98 -0.21
CA TYR A 27 -1.61 -1.60 0.17
C TYR A 27 -0.56 -0.87 -0.68
N GLN A 28 -0.11 -1.47 -1.79
CA GLN A 28 0.88 -0.88 -2.71
C GLN A 28 0.28 -0.24 -3.97
N THR A 29 -0.97 -0.55 -4.28
CA THR A 29 -1.71 -0.07 -5.45
C THR A 29 -3.06 0.47 -5.02
N LEU A 30 -3.57 1.49 -5.71
CA LEU A 30 -4.89 2.02 -5.41
C LEU A 30 -5.95 1.06 -5.98
N ASP A 31 -6.90 0.66 -5.14
CA ASP A 31 -8.14 0.03 -5.57
C ASP A 31 -9.25 1.07 -5.36
N THR A 32 -9.76 1.64 -6.44
CA THR A 32 -10.83 2.64 -6.36
C THR A 32 -12.19 2.02 -6.04
N THR A 33 -12.35 0.70 -6.20
CA THR A 33 -13.64 0.01 -5.97
C THR A 33 -14.01 -0.09 -4.49
N ILE A 34 -13.02 0.04 -3.59
CA ILE A 34 -13.24 0.08 -2.14
C ILE A 34 -13.62 1.48 -1.63
N ILE A 35 -13.44 2.52 -2.44
CA ILE A 35 -13.79 3.91 -2.11
C ILE A 35 -15.24 4.17 -2.55
N LYS A 36 -16.20 3.67 -1.75
CA LYS A 36 -17.63 3.68 -2.13
C LYS A 36 -18.37 4.98 -1.86
N ASN A 37 -17.86 5.79 -0.93
CA ASN A 37 -18.54 6.99 -0.42
C ASN A 37 -17.69 8.25 -0.64
N GLY A 38 -16.86 8.25 -1.69
CA GLY A 38 -15.89 9.31 -1.91
C GLY A 38 -14.74 9.30 -0.90
N ILE A 39 -13.96 10.38 -0.94
CA ILE A 39 -12.78 10.58 -0.10
C ILE A 39 -13.08 11.71 0.88
N GLU A 40 -13.31 11.36 2.14
CA GLU A 40 -13.52 12.32 3.24
C GLU A 40 -12.20 12.75 3.87
N LYS A 41 -11.18 11.88 3.77
CA LYS A 41 -9.85 12.11 4.33
C LYS A 41 -8.78 11.67 3.33
N LEU A 42 -7.86 12.58 3.02
CA LEU A 42 -6.66 12.32 2.24
C LEU A 42 -5.47 12.93 2.96
N ASN A 43 -4.58 12.10 3.49
CA ASN A 43 -3.36 12.55 4.14
C ASN A 43 -2.14 12.00 3.39
N ILE A 44 -1.14 12.85 3.18
CA ILE A 44 0.10 12.50 2.50
C ILE A 44 1.25 12.71 3.47
N TYR A 45 1.85 11.60 3.89
CA TYR A 45 3.06 11.64 4.69
C TYR A 45 4.26 11.72 3.73
N TYR A 46 5.03 12.78 3.87
CA TYR A 46 6.14 13.10 2.96
C TYR A 46 7.44 13.35 3.72
N ARG A 47 8.53 13.41 2.97
CA ARG A 47 9.80 14.00 3.41
C ARG A 47 10.21 15.06 2.40
N GLU A 48 10.84 16.14 2.84
CA GLU A 48 11.22 17.24 1.94
C GLU A 48 12.09 16.79 0.76
N SER A 49 12.99 15.82 0.99
CA SER A 49 13.90 15.31 -0.05
C SER A 49 13.26 14.30 -1.02
N CYS A 50 11.95 14.04 -0.91
CA CYS A 50 11.27 12.99 -1.67
C CYS A 50 10.69 13.53 -2.99
N GLY A 51 11.42 13.38 -4.10
CA GLY A 51 10.93 13.81 -5.42
C GLY A 51 9.62 13.12 -5.85
N ARG A 52 9.40 11.86 -5.44
CA ARG A 52 8.11 11.15 -5.66
C ARG A 52 6.94 11.82 -4.95
N CYS A 53 7.20 12.37 -3.77
CA CYS A 53 6.20 13.06 -2.96
C CYS A 53 5.87 14.40 -3.57
N THR A 54 6.89 15.17 -3.96
CA THR A 54 6.71 16.44 -4.69
C THR A 54 5.88 16.23 -5.95
N ASN A 55 6.21 15.25 -6.79
CA ASN A 55 5.45 14.98 -8.02
C ASN A 55 3.96 14.67 -7.76
N MET A 56 3.65 13.90 -6.71
CA MET A 56 2.27 13.55 -6.35
C MET A 56 1.52 14.76 -5.79
N MET A 57 2.14 15.48 -4.85
CA MET A 57 1.58 16.68 -4.23
C MET A 57 1.33 17.79 -5.27
N ASP A 58 2.28 18.02 -6.18
CA ASP A 58 2.11 19.00 -7.26
C ASP A 58 0.95 18.60 -8.19
N ALA A 59 0.79 17.31 -8.49
CA ALA A 59 -0.32 16.84 -9.32
C ALA A 59 -1.68 17.08 -8.64
N PHE A 60 -1.78 16.85 -7.33
CA PHE A 60 -2.99 17.11 -6.56
C PHE A 60 -3.26 18.60 -6.39
N ASP A 61 -2.23 19.41 -6.11
CA ASP A 61 -2.33 20.87 -6.01
C ASP A 61 -2.83 21.46 -7.35
N ASN A 62 -2.31 20.98 -8.49
CA ASN A 62 -2.76 21.41 -9.83
C ASN A 62 -4.19 20.98 -10.17
N ALA A 63 -4.65 19.85 -9.62
CA ALA A 63 -6.02 19.36 -9.79
C ALA A 63 -7.01 20.00 -8.81
N GLY A 64 -6.55 20.80 -7.85
CA GLY A 64 -7.38 21.39 -6.80
C GLY A 64 -7.90 20.36 -5.79
N ILE A 65 -7.20 19.23 -5.62
CA ILE A 65 -7.55 18.21 -4.63
C ILE A 65 -7.05 18.65 -3.26
N GLU A 66 -7.94 18.68 -2.27
CA GLU A 66 -7.58 19.00 -0.88
C GLU A 66 -6.99 17.76 -0.18
N TYR A 67 -5.89 17.95 0.55
CA TYR A 67 -5.26 16.92 1.36
C TYR A 67 -4.43 17.54 2.50
N GLU A 68 -4.20 16.74 3.54
CA GLU A 68 -3.33 17.11 4.64
C GLU A 68 -1.87 16.72 4.35
N LYS A 69 -0.97 17.70 4.38
CA LYS A 69 0.49 17.51 4.23
C LYS A 69 1.11 17.20 5.60
N LEU A 70 1.59 15.98 5.79
CA LEU A 70 2.17 15.53 7.05
C LEU A 70 3.68 15.27 6.88
N ASP A 71 4.51 16.12 7.46
CA ASP A 71 5.96 15.91 7.43
C ASP A 71 6.34 14.73 8.32
N TYR A 72 6.92 13.69 7.73
CA TYR A 72 7.32 12.46 8.41
C TYR A 72 8.54 12.65 9.31
N ASP A 73 9.33 13.71 9.12
CA ASP A 73 10.48 13.98 10.00
C ASP A 73 10.03 14.58 11.35
N ILE A 74 8.74 14.96 11.48
CA ILE A 74 8.10 15.27 12.76
C ILE A 74 7.72 13.97 13.49
N GLU A 75 8.22 13.80 14.72
CA GLU A 75 8.10 12.56 15.49
C GLU A 75 6.64 12.11 15.73
N GLU A 76 5.71 13.05 15.90
CA GLU A 76 4.28 12.71 16.05
C GLU A 76 3.70 12.06 14.79
N ASN A 77 3.96 12.66 13.63
CA ASN A 77 3.51 12.15 12.33
C ASN A 77 4.15 10.80 12.03
N LYS A 78 5.45 10.67 12.31
CA LYS A 78 6.19 9.42 12.19
C LYS A 78 5.54 8.31 13.03
N ARG A 79 5.30 8.55 14.31
CA ARG A 79 4.67 7.56 15.22
C ARG A 79 3.28 7.16 14.73
N THR A 80 2.50 8.12 14.24
CA THR A 80 1.17 7.85 13.68
C THR A 80 1.28 6.96 12.44
N ALA A 81 2.13 7.32 11.49
CA ALA A 81 2.35 6.53 10.27
C ALA A 81 2.89 5.13 10.58
N GLU A 82 3.87 4.98 11.47
CA GLU A 82 4.40 3.68 11.88
C GLU A 82 3.33 2.78 12.53
N LYS A 83 2.44 3.37 13.34
CA LYS A 83 1.29 2.66 13.90
C LYS A 83 0.31 2.20 12.83
N LEU A 84 0.02 3.04 11.84
CA LEU A 84 -0.85 2.70 10.72
C LEU A 84 -0.23 1.57 9.87
N ILE A 85 1.04 1.68 9.47
CA ILE A 85 1.76 0.60 8.76
C ILE A 85 1.71 -0.69 9.56
N TYR A 86 2.06 -0.64 10.85
CA TYR A 86 2.07 -1.82 11.70
C TYR A 86 0.69 -2.48 11.72
N ASN A 87 -0.39 -1.72 11.83
CA ASN A 87 -1.76 -2.24 11.84
C ASN A 87 -2.14 -2.89 10.52
N THR A 88 -1.66 -2.37 9.40
CA THR A 88 -1.93 -2.86 8.05
C THR A 88 -1.16 -4.15 7.71
N LEU A 89 -0.03 -4.43 8.36
CA LEU A 89 0.75 -5.65 8.09
C LEU A 89 -0.02 -6.94 8.45
N PRO A 90 -0.05 -7.95 7.55
CA PRO A 90 -0.72 -9.23 7.82
C PRO A 90 -0.01 -10.05 8.91
N ASN A 91 1.31 -9.88 9.04
CA ASN A 91 2.11 -10.51 10.07
C ASN A 91 2.97 -9.46 10.78
N LYS A 92 2.72 -9.27 12.08
CA LYS A 92 3.43 -8.28 12.91
C LYS A 92 4.90 -8.63 13.18
N ALA A 93 5.30 -9.89 12.98
CA ALA A 93 6.69 -10.31 13.07
C ALA A 93 7.49 -9.98 11.80
N MET A 94 6.82 -9.51 10.73
CA MET A 94 7.48 -9.11 9.50
C MET A 94 8.03 -7.70 9.67
N GLY A 95 9.35 -7.54 9.46
CA GLY A 95 9.94 -6.21 9.32
C GLY A 95 9.38 -5.50 8.08
N TYR A 96 9.35 -4.17 8.11
CA TYR A 96 8.93 -3.35 6.98
C TYR A 96 9.95 -2.26 6.68
N SER A 97 10.00 -1.83 5.43
CA SER A 97 10.72 -0.63 5.01
C SER A 97 9.73 0.44 4.63
N THR A 98 9.94 1.68 5.01
CA THR A 98 9.11 2.80 4.58
C THR A 98 9.62 3.35 3.25
N ARG A 99 8.76 3.42 2.23
CA ARG A 99 9.03 4.14 0.98
C ARG A 99 7.98 5.22 0.80
N PHE A 100 8.44 6.43 0.50
CA PHE A 100 7.58 7.60 0.33
C PHE A 100 7.14 7.80 -1.13
N PRO A 101 5.97 8.42 -1.38
CA PRO A 101 5.01 8.91 -0.38
C PRO A 101 4.26 7.78 0.34
N LEU A 102 3.77 8.05 1.56
CA LEU A 102 2.75 7.24 2.23
C LEU A 102 1.42 7.99 2.13
N VAL A 103 0.35 7.26 1.84
CA VAL A 103 -0.94 7.88 1.56
C VAL A 103 -1.99 7.21 2.44
N GLU A 104 -2.77 8.02 3.14
CA GLU A 104 -3.94 7.59 3.90
C GLU A 104 -5.18 8.11 3.20
N ILE A 105 -6.06 7.21 2.78
CA ILE A 105 -7.36 7.54 2.18
C ILE A 105 -8.44 6.92 3.08
N ASN A 106 -9.25 7.77 3.70
CA ASN A 106 -10.24 7.36 4.71
C ASN A 106 -9.56 6.50 5.80
N GLU A 107 -9.92 5.22 5.89
CA GLU A 107 -9.35 4.26 6.85
C GLU A 107 -8.23 3.38 6.27
N THR A 108 -7.90 3.56 4.99
CA THR A 108 -6.93 2.72 4.28
C THR A 108 -5.57 3.40 4.20
N PHE A 109 -4.54 2.69 4.65
CA PHE A 109 -3.16 3.19 4.64
C PHE A 109 -2.32 2.50 3.57
N TYR A 110 -1.92 3.25 2.55
CA TYR A 110 -1.07 2.82 1.46
C TYR A 110 0.39 3.13 1.77
N PHE A 111 1.20 2.10 1.81
CA PHE A 111 2.64 2.19 2.07
C PHE A 111 3.40 1.28 1.11
N CYS A 112 4.66 1.59 0.85
CA CYS A 112 5.45 0.91 -0.17
C CYS A 112 4.82 0.97 -1.58
N ILE A 113 4.16 2.08 -1.91
CA ILE A 113 3.49 2.28 -3.21
C ILE A 113 4.42 1.87 -4.35
N ALA A 114 4.00 0.88 -5.13
CA ALA A 114 4.83 0.23 -6.15
C ALA A 114 5.16 1.22 -7.28
N ASN A 115 4.13 1.92 -7.76
CA ASN A 115 4.23 2.93 -8.81
C ASN A 115 3.48 4.20 -8.39
N HIS A 116 4.20 5.20 -7.86
CA HIS A 116 3.58 6.45 -7.41
C HIS A 116 2.88 7.22 -8.53
N HIS A 117 3.37 7.12 -9.77
CA HIS A 117 2.78 7.86 -10.89
C HIS A 117 1.42 7.31 -11.25
N GLU A 118 1.31 6.00 -11.40
CA GLU A 118 0.05 5.31 -11.67
C GLU A 118 -0.95 5.48 -10.53
N PHE A 119 -0.50 5.34 -9.28
CA PHE A 119 -1.32 5.62 -8.10
C PHE A 119 -1.91 7.04 -8.13
N THR A 120 -1.09 8.03 -8.48
CA THR A 120 -1.50 9.44 -8.58
C THR A 120 -2.56 9.60 -9.68
N LEU A 121 -2.32 9.04 -10.87
CA LEU A 121 -3.26 9.13 -11.99
C LEU A 121 -4.61 8.47 -11.67
N GLN A 122 -4.61 7.30 -11.01
CA GLN A 122 -5.84 6.63 -10.61
C GLN A 122 -6.64 7.46 -9.59
N LEU A 123 -5.97 8.15 -8.67
CA LEU A 123 -6.65 9.03 -7.72
C LEU A 123 -7.22 10.28 -8.43
N LEU A 124 -6.46 10.89 -9.35
CA LEU A 124 -6.95 12.00 -10.17
C LEU A 124 -8.17 11.62 -11.00
N GLU A 125 -8.14 10.42 -11.59
CA GLU A 125 -9.23 9.86 -12.37
C GLU A 125 -10.47 9.67 -11.49
N PHE A 126 -10.31 9.14 -10.27
CA PHE A 126 -11.39 9.00 -9.30
C PHE A 126 -12.10 10.34 -9.03
N TYR A 127 -11.35 11.42 -8.73
CA TYR A 127 -11.91 12.76 -8.52
C TYR A 127 -12.53 13.39 -9.77
N SER A 128 -12.18 12.93 -10.96
CA SER A 128 -12.74 13.46 -12.22
C SER A 128 -14.12 12.89 -12.56
N PHE A 129 -14.52 11.80 -11.91
CA PHE A 129 -15.80 11.11 -12.12
C PHE A 129 -16.84 11.35 -11.03
N GLU A 130 -16.49 12.08 -9.96
CA GLU A 130 -17.42 12.62 -8.95
C GLU A 130 -17.91 14.02 -9.32
#